data_AF-A0A7C7X8T0-F1
#
_entry.id   AF-A0A7C7X8T0-F1
#
_cell.length_a   1.000
_cell.length_b   1.000
_cell.length_c   1.000
_cell.angle_alpha   90.00
_cell.angle_beta   90.00
_cell.angle_gamma   90.00
#
_symmetry.space_group_name_H-M   'P 1'
#
loop_
_entity.id
_entity.type
_entity.pdbx_description
1 polymer ?
#
loop_
_entity_poly.entity_id
_entity_poly.type
_entity_poly.pdbx_seq_one_letter_code
_entity_poly.pdbx_strand_id
1 'polypeptide(L)'
;MKQLLKRGLHAVARWTVALMSARARAHSHGVIAQWGCGPLTRTLVERFGSVVQEGPFAGVALTPMTHAEQIGPFLLGAYESELDGAWDTVFRGTYSQIIDIGAKFGYYAVGLARKFPDAAIVAFDTD
;
A
#
# COMPACT_ATOMS: atom_id res chain seq x y z
N MET A 1 -29.39 -15.32 28.38
CA MET A 1 -28.14 -16.07 28.64
C MET A 1 -27.30 -16.35 27.38
N LYS A 2 -27.81 -17.05 26.35
CA LYS A 2 -27.04 -17.37 25.12
C LYS A 2 -26.50 -16.14 24.35
N GLN A 3 -27.27 -15.04 24.26
CA GLN A 3 -26.81 -13.82 23.59
C GLN A 3 -25.70 -13.09 24.34
N LEU A 4 -25.76 -13.08 25.69
CA LEU A 4 -24.73 -12.47 26.53
C LEU A 4 -23.41 -13.26 26.42
N LEU A 5 -23.49 -14.60 26.42
CA LEU A 5 -22.33 -15.47 26.21
C LEU A 5 -21.70 -15.23 24.83
N LYS A 6 -22.51 -15.16 23.76
CA LYS A 6 -22.02 -14.85 22.40
C LYS A 6 -21.33 -13.49 22.33
N ARG A 7 -21.91 -12.45 22.94
CA ARG A 7 -21.30 -11.11 23.00
C ARG A 7 -19.96 -11.12 23.74
N GLY A 8 -19.89 -11.82 24.87
CA GLY A 8 -18.64 -12.02 25.62
C GLY A 8 -17.57 -12.72 24.78
N LEU A 9 -17.92 -13.84 24.14
CA LEU A 9 -17.01 -14.57 23.26
C LEU A 9 -16.53 -13.73 22.06
N HIS A 10 -17.42 -12.95 21.43
CA HIS A 10 -17.04 -12.05 20.34
C HIS A 10 -16.11 -10.93 20.81
N ALA A 11 -16.34 -10.35 21.99
CA ALA A 11 -15.46 -9.34 22.54
C ALA A 11 -14.07 -9.92 22.80
N VAL A 12 -13.99 -11.09 23.44
CA VAL A 12 -12.71 -11.79 23.67
C VAL A 12 -12.02 -12.10 22.34
N ALA A 13 -12.73 -12.64 21.35
CA ALA A 13 -12.19 -12.93 20.04
C ALA A 13 -11.65 -11.67 19.32
N ARG A 14 -12.35 -10.54 19.42
CA ARG A 14 -11.89 -9.27 18.82
C ARG A 14 -10.59 -8.79 19.45
N TRP A 15 -10.47 -8.86 20.78
CA TRP A 15 -9.25 -8.48 21.50
C TRP A 15 -8.08 -9.42 21.21
N THR A 16 -8.32 -10.74 21.19
CA THR A 16 -7.26 -11.70 20.90
C THR A 16 -6.77 -11.57 19.46
N VAL A 17 -7.68 -11.39 18.49
CA VAL A 17 -7.31 -11.12 17.09
C VAL A 17 -6.51 -9.83 16.99
N ALA A 18 -6.96 -8.72 17.62
CA ALA A 18 -6.23 -7.46 17.59
C ALA A 18 -4.80 -7.60 18.16
N LEU A 19 -4.64 -8.27 19.30
CA LEU A 19 -3.34 -8.51 19.91
C LEU A 19 -2.44 -9.39 19.04
N MET A 20 -2.97 -10.49 18.50
CA MET A 20 -2.21 -11.39 17.63
C MET A 20 -1.80 -10.69 16.33
N SER A 21 -2.70 -9.91 15.72
CA SER A 21 -2.40 -9.11 14.52
C SER A 21 -1.33 -8.07 14.78
N ALA A 22 -1.40 -7.34 15.91
CA ALA A 22 -0.37 -6.37 16.29
C ALA A 22 1.01 -7.03 16.48
N ARG A 23 1.04 -8.19 17.16
CA ARG A 23 2.29 -8.96 17.36
C ARG A 23 2.84 -9.51 16.04
N ALA A 24 1.99 -10.06 15.18
CA ALA A 24 2.38 -10.56 13.87
C ALA A 24 2.93 -9.44 12.97
N ARG A 25 2.29 -8.26 13.00
CA ARG A 25 2.78 -7.07 12.27
C ARG A 25 4.15 -6.62 12.79
N ALA A 26 4.31 -6.50 14.11
CA ALA A 26 5.59 -6.14 14.70
C ALA A 26 6.71 -7.15 14.36
N HIS A 27 6.39 -8.45 14.39
CA HIS A 27 7.32 -9.49 13.97
C HIS A 27 7.69 -9.37 12.49
N SER A 28 6.70 -9.21 11.61
CA SER A 28 6.91 -9.03 10.16
C SER A 28 7.80 -7.82 9.88
N HIS A 29 7.52 -6.67 10.49
CA HIS A 29 8.35 -5.47 10.36
C HIS A 29 9.79 -5.72 10.84
N GLY A 30 9.96 -6.46 11.94
CA GLY A 30 11.28 -6.84 12.45
C GLY A 30 12.06 -7.72 11.47
N VAL A 31 11.41 -8.71 10.85
CA VAL A 31 12.02 -9.58 9.83
C VAL A 31 12.39 -8.79 8.58
N ILE A 32 11.47 -7.98 8.08
CA ILE A 32 11.66 -7.13 6.89
C ILE A 32 12.82 -6.14 7.09
N ALA A 33 12.97 -5.58 8.29
CA ALA A 33 14.07 -4.68 8.63
C ALA A 33 15.45 -5.38 8.56
N GLN A 34 15.51 -6.70 8.77
CA GLN A 34 16.75 -7.48 8.73
C GLN A 34 17.21 -7.82 7.31
N TRP A 35 16.35 -7.69 6.28
CA TRP A 35 16.69 -8.04 4.91
C TRP A 35 17.67 -7.06 4.22
N GLY A 36 18.01 -5.94 4.87
CA GLY A 36 18.98 -4.98 4.32
C GLY A 36 18.45 -4.11 3.17
N CYS A 37 17.13 -4.14 2.90
CA CYS A 37 16.53 -3.34 1.84
C CYS A 37 16.49 -1.83 2.15
N GLY A 38 16.63 -1.42 3.42
CA GLY A 38 16.67 -0.01 3.83
C GLY A 38 17.86 0.76 3.24
N PRO A 39 19.11 0.31 3.45
CA PRO A 39 20.29 0.89 2.80
C PRO A 39 20.20 0.92 1.27
N LEU A 40 19.68 -0.15 0.65
CA LEU A 40 19.47 -0.18 -0.80
C LEU A 40 18.47 0.88 -1.25
N THR A 41 17.33 1.00 -0.56
CA THR A 41 16.31 2.02 -0.85
C THR A 41 16.89 3.42 -0.78
N ARG A 42 17.72 3.71 0.23
CA ARG A 42 18.41 4.99 0.35
C ARG A 42 19.32 5.27 -0.85
N THR A 43 20.12 4.29 -1.25
CA THR A 43 21.00 4.39 -2.42
C THR A 43 20.20 4.66 -3.70
N LEU A 44 19.04 4.00 -3.86
CA LEU A 44 18.16 4.22 -5.00
C LEU A 44 17.58 5.64 -4.99
N VAL A 45 17.11 6.13 -3.85
CA VAL A 45 16.57 7.50 -3.71
C VAL A 45 17.65 8.55 -3.95
N GLU A 46 18.87 8.36 -3.44
CA GLU A 46 20.01 9.26 -3.69
C GLU A 46 20.36 9.33 -5.18
N ARG A 47 20.23 8.21 -5.90
CA ARG A 47 20.57 8.11 -7.32
C ARG A 47 19.49 8.59 -8.27
N PHE A 48 18.23 8.25 -8.00
CA PHE A 48 17.10 8.45 -8.90
C PHE A 48 16.11 9.52 -8.42
N GLY A 49 16.30 10.04 -7.20
CA GLY A 49 15.32 10.87 -6.52
C GLY A 49 14.17 10.03 -5.95
N SER A 50 13.09 10.71 -5.56
CA SER A 50 11.91 10.09 -4.97
C SER A 50 10.71 10.09 -5.92
N VAL A 51 10.95 10.06 -7.23
CA VAL A 51 9.89 10.00 -8.25
C VAL A 51 9.91 8.63 -8.89
N VAL A 52 8.76 7.97 -8.99
CA VAL A 52 8.62 6.66 -9.66
C VAL A 52 9.16 6.75 -11.09
N GLN A 53 10.11 5.89 -11.41
CA GLN A 53 10.89 5.95 -12.65
C GLN A 53 10.14 5.35 -13.84
N GLU A 54 9.47 4.22 -13.63
CA GLU A 54 8.85 3.43 -14.70
C GLU A 54 7.52 2.82 -14.24
N GLY A 55 6.79 2.21 -15.18
CA GLY A 55 5.55 1.51 -14.94
C GLY A 55 4.31 2.40 -15.05
N PRO A 56 3.13 1.85 -14.72
CA PRO A 56 1.84 2.51 -14.91
C PRO A 56 1.69 3.82 -14.12
N PHE A 57 2.48 3.99 -13.06
CA PHE A 57 2.44 5.15 -12.17
C PHE A 57 3.74 5.97 -12.20
N ALA A 58 4.51 5.86 -13.29
CA ALA A 58 5.68 6.70 -13.52
C ALA A 58 5.38 8.20 -13.30
N GLY A 59 6.30 8.89 -12.64
CA GLY A 59 6.17 10.30 -12.28
C GLY A 59 5.44 10.58 -10.97
N VAL A 60 4.88 9.58 -10.28
CA VAL A 60 4.37 9.75 -8.90
C VAL A 60 5.51 10.10 -7.95
N ALA A 61 5.33 11.13 -7.13
CA ALA A 61 6.30 11.51 -6.11
C ALA A 61 6.05 10.70 -4.83
N LEU A 62 7.05 9.94 -4.42
CA LEU A 62 7.13 9.24 -3.15
C LEU A 62 7.61 10.25 -2.10
N THR A 63 6.77 10.54 -1.10
CA THR A 63 7.11 11.50 -0.05
C THR A 63 8.05 10.88 0.98
N PRO A 64 8.80 11.67 1.77
CA PRO A 64 9.66 11.14 2.82
C PRO A 64 8.92 10.23 3.82
N MET A 65 7.61 10.45 4.03
CA MET A 65 6.78 9.60 4.88
C MET A 65 6.66 8.17 4.35
N THR A 66 6.75 7.98 3.03
CA THR A 66 6.74 6.65 2.41
C THR A 66 8.02 5.86 2.65
N HIS A 67 9.13 6.52 3.03
CA HIS A 67 10.43 5.86 3.22
C HIS A 67 10.47 4.92 4.45
N ALA A 68 9.44 4.95 5.30
CA ALA A 68 9.24 3.94 6.33
C ALA A 68 8.96 2.54 5.73
N GLU A 69 8.60 2.50 4.45
CA GLU A 69 8.33 1.28 3.68
C GLU A 69 9.52 0.89 2.80
N GLN A 70 9.52 -0.35 2.31
CA GLN A 70 10.45 -0.80 1.28
C GLN A 70 10.03 -0.23 -0.09
N ILE A 71 10.29 1.06 -0.33
CA ILE A 71 9.83 1.75 -1.55
C ILE A 71 10.66 1.47 -2.79
N GLY A 72 11.81 0.77 -2.70
CA GLY A 72 12.68 0.50 -3.85
C GLY A 72 11.96 -0.08 -5.08
N PRO A 73 11.15 -1.14 -4.94
CA PRO A 73 10.36 -1.69 -6.05
C PRO A 73 9.33 -0.72 -6.62
N PHE A 74 8.70 0.11 -5.77
CA PHE A 74 7.76 1.14 -6.21
C PHE A 74 8.48 2.25 -6.97
N LEU A 75 9.62 2.73 -6.45
CA LEU A 75 10.45 3.74 -7.07
C LEU A 75 10.93 3.31 -8.46
N LEU A 76 11.34 2.05 -8.60
CA LEU A 76 11.79 1.49 -9.88
C LEU A 76 10.64 1.09 -10.81
N GLY A 77 9.38 1.12 -10.35
CA GLY A 77 8.22 0.64 -11.10
C GLY A 77 8.06 -0.89 -11.14
N ALA A 78 9.05 -1.64 -10.66
CA ALA A 78 9.07 -3.10 -10.69
C ALA A 78 7.95 -3.75 -9.88
N TYR A 79 7.42 -3.06 -8.86
CA TYR A 79 6.31 -3.56 -8.04
C TYR A 79 5.06 -3.89 -8.88
N GLU A 80 4.86 -3.19 -10.01
CA GLU A 80 3.69 -3.36 -10.88
C GLU A 80 3.88 -4.33 -12.04
N SER A 81 5.09 -4.82 -12.25
CA SER A 81 5.45 -5.57 -13.47
C SER A 81 4.58 -6.80 -13.73
N GLU A 82 4.12 -7.48 -12.68
CA GLU A 82 3.22 -8.64 -12.81
C GLU A 82 1.77 -8.25 -13.17
N LEU A 83 1.42 -6.98 -12.97
CA LEU A 83 0.07 -6.43 -13.16
C LEU A 83 -0.07 -5.61 -14.45
N ASP A 84 0.97 -5.49 -15.28
CA ASP A 84 0.96 -4.67 -16.51
C ASP A 84 -0.29 -4.91 -17.39
N GLY A 85 -0.66 -6.17 -17.63
CA GLY A 85 -1.86 -6.50 -18.42
C GLY A 85 -3.19 -6.11 -17.77
N ALA A 86 -3.25 -6.11 -16.43
CA ALA A 86 -4.42 -5.65 -15.70
C ALA A 86 -4.53 -4.11 -15.77
N TRP A 87 -3.41 -3.41 -15.60
CA TRP A 87 -3.35 -1.95 -15.73
C TRP A 87 -3.76 -1.48 -17.11
N ASP A 88 -3.31 -2.15 -18.16
CA ASP A 88 -3.75 -1.91 -19.53
C ASP A 88 -5.27 -1.98 -19.68
N THR A 89 -5.91 -2.94 -19.03
CA THR A 89 -7.37 -3.09 -19.06
C THR A 89 -8.07 -1.96 -18.31
N VAL A 90 -7.58 -1.61 -17.13
CA VAL A 90 -8.11 -0.49 -16.33
C VAL A 90 -7.96 0.84 -17.09
N PHE A 91 -6.80 1.09 -17.69
CA PHE A 91 -6.49 2.36 -18.35
C PHE A 91 -7.24 2.60 -19.66
N ARG A 92 -7.85 1.57 -20.25
CA ARG A 92 -8.79 1.72 -21.37
C ARG A 92 -10.20 2.11 -20.93
N GLY A 93 -10.50 2.02 -19.63
CA GLY A 93 -11.79 2.37 -19.08
C GLY A 93 -12.00 3.88 -18.94
N THR A 94 -13.24 4.24 -18.59
CA THR A 94 -13.59 5.58 -18.13
C THR A 94 -14.40 5.42 -16.86
N TYR A 95 -14.03 6.17 -15.82
CA TYR A 95 -14.59 6.03 -14.49
C TYR A 95 -14.99 7.39 -13.96
N SER A 96 -16.16 7.50 -13.35
CA SER A 96 -16.55 8.67 -12.56
C SER A 96 -16.07 8.58 -11.11
N GLN A 97 -15.78 7.37 -10.63
CA GLN A 97 -15.30 7.11 -9.28
C GLN A 97 -14.43 5.84 -9.24
N ILE A 98 -13.36 5.88 -8.45
CA ILE A 98 -12.48 4.73 -8.16
C ILE A 98 -12.28 4.64 -6.66
N ILE A 99 -12.38 3.43 -6.11
CA ILE A 99 -12.20 3.17 -4.67
C ILE A 99 -11.00 2.25 -4.48
N ASP A 100 -9.96 2.75 -3.81
CA ASP A 100 -8.74 2.03 -3.43
C ASP A 100 -8.90 1.47 -2.01
N ILE A 101 -9.09 0.15 -1.88
CA ILE A 101 -9.31 -0.55 -0.61
C ILE A 101 -8.01 -1.24 -0.19
N GLY A 102 -7.53 -0.93 1.02
CA GLY A 102 -6.19 -1.32 1.46
C GLY A 102 -5.13 -0.40 0.85
N ALA A 103 -5.42 0.91 0.83
CA ALA A 103 -4.63 1.90 0.13
C ALA A 103 -3.20 2.05 0.69
N LYS A 104 -2.94 1.54 1.89
CA LYS A 104 -1.65 1.64 2.58
C LYS A 104 -1.18 3.10 2.63
N PHE A 105 -0.06 3.42 1.99
CA PHE A 105 0.49 4.79 1.91
C PHE A 105 -0.02 5.59 0.70
N GLY A 106 -1.02 5.07 -0.03
CA GLY A 106 -1.75 5.79 -1.08
C GLY A 106 -1.13 5.73 -2.47
N TYR A 107 -0.25 4.76 -2.75
CA TYR A 107 0.45 4.64 -4.04
C TYR A 107 -0.53 4.59 -5.23
N TYR A 108 -1.50 3.69 -5.18
CA TYR A 108 -2.51 3.55 -6.23
C TYR A 108 -3.49 4.70 -6.25
N ALA A 109 -4.03 5.11 -5.09
CA ALA A 109 -4.92 6.26 -5.03
C ALA A 109 -4.32 7.51 -5.72
N VAL A 110 -3.07 7.86 -5.43
CA VAL A 110 -2.39 9.01 -6.06
C VAL A 110 -2.10 8.75 -7.54
N GLY A 111 -1.62 7.56 -7.90
CA GLY A 111 -1.35 7.20 -9.28
C GLY A 111 -2.60 7.25 -10.17
N LEU A 112 -3.71 6.71 -9.66
CA LEU A 112 -5.01 6.69 -10.35
C LEU A 112 -5.65 8.08 -10.39
N ALA A 113 -5.50 8.92 -9.36
CA ALA A 113 -5.94 10.32 -9.41
C ALA A 113 -5.24 11.10 -10.52
N ARG A 114 -3.95 10.83 -10.77
CA ARG A 114 -3.20 11.44 -11.87
C ARG A 114 -3.63 10.90 -13.23
N LYS A 115 -3.92 9.60 -13.32
CA LYS A 115 -4.33 8.94 -14.57
C LYS A 115 -5.74 9.32 -14.99
N PHE A 116 -6.64 9.50 -14.02
CA PHE A 116 -8.05 9.80 -14.21
C PHE A 116 -8.42 11.10 -13.48
N PRO A 117 -8.02 12.27 -14.01
CA PRO A 117 -8.17 13.56 -13.32
C PRO A 117 -9.64 13.94 -13.06
N ASP A 118 -10.58 13.42 -13.84
CA ASP A 118 -12.01 13.68 -13.71
C ASP A 118 -12.74 12.68 -12.80
N ALA A 119 -12.06 11.61 -12.36
CA ALA A 119 -12.65 10.59 -11.49
C ALA A 119 -12.49 10.97 -10.02
N ALA A 120 -13.54 10.76 -9.22
CA ALA A 120 -13.43 10.85 -7.77
C ALA A 120 -12.65 9.65 -7.22
N ILE A 121 -11.53 9.89 -6.54
CA ILE A 121 -10.72 8.82 -5.93
C ILE A 121 -10.97 8.78 -4.42
N VAL A 122 -11.38 7.62 -3.92
CA VAL A 122 -11.57 7.36 -2.49
C VAL A 122 -10.60 6.28 -2.04
N ALA A 123 -9.71 6.59 -1.12
CA ALA A 123 -8.79 5.63 -0.53
C ALA A 123 -9.26 5.24 0.87
N PHE A 124 -9.21 3.95 1.20
CA PHE A 124 -9.55 3.45 2.52
C PHE A 124 -8.49 2.44 3.00
N ASP A 125 -8.02 2.64 4.22
CA ASP A 125 -7.19 1.67 4.94
C ASP A 125 -7.68 1.59 6.39
N THR A 126 -7.39 0.47 7.06
CA THR A 126 -7.83 0.20 8.43
C THR A 126 -6.79 0.56 9.49
N ASP A 127 -5.55 0.81 9.05
CA ASP A 127 -4.44 1.22 9.92
C ASP A 127 -4.51 2.68 10.38
#